data_AF-A0A7K6Y8V6-F1
#
_entry.id   AF-A0A7K6Y8V6-F1
#
_cell.length_a   1.000
_cell.length_b   1.000
_cell.length_c   1.000
_cell.angle_alpha   90.00
_cell.angle_beta   90.00
_cell.angle_gamma   90.00
#
_symmetry.space_group_name_H-M   'P 1'
#
loop_
_entity.id
_entity.type
_entity.pdbx_description
1 polymer ?
#
loop_
_entity_poly.entity_id
_entity_poly.type
_entity_poly.pdbx_seq_one_letter_code
_entity_poly.pdbx_strand_id
1 'polypeptide(L)'
;CRPCPLDTFSVAAELGGCTLCRKCEGRFTYLKECSSKSDAECTCMEGYHCSDEGCSRCDRSCGVGQESTGSGCQTCRYGTFNDQPNGSCKNWTKCSADQVLEPGTAKKDVICKHASDDNPAVVTTLPTT
;
A
#
# COMPACT_ATOMS: atom_id res chain seq x y z
N CYS A 1 -14.53 39.67 2.28
CA CYS A 1 -14.62 38.19 2.34
C CYS A 1 -15.19 37.78 3.70
N ARG A 2 -16.15 36.85 3.74
CA ARG A 2 -16.63 36.25 5.01
C ARG A 2 -15.97 34.88 5.18
N PRO A 3 -15.62 34.46 6.41
CA PRO A 3 -15.12 33.11 6.64
C PRO A 3 -16.21 32.08 6.31
N CYS A 4 -15.79 30.90 5.87
CA CYS A 4 -16.71 29.78 5.66
C CYS A 4 -17.36 29.35 6.98
N PRO A 5 -18.65 29.00 6.97
CA PRO A 5 -19.34 28.46 8.15
C PRO A 5 -18.71 27.14 8.60
N LEU A 6 -19.07 26.70 9.81
CA LEU A 6 -18.65 25.41 10.36
C LEU A 6 -18.97 24.27 9.38
N ASP A 7 -18.11 23.24 9.36
CA ASP A 7 -18.19 22.12 8.44
C ASP A 7 -18.11 22.49 6.95
N THR A 8 -17.55 23.65 6.62
CA THR A 8 -17.25 24.02 5.23
C THR A 8 -15.87 24.68 5.07
N PHE A 9 -15.28 24.57 3.88
CA PHE A 9 -13.97 25.11 3.55
C PHE A 9 -13.96 25.77 2.16
N SER A 10 -12.97 26.62 1.88
CA SER A 10 -12.72 27.14 0.53
C SER A 10 -11.21 27.27 0.29
N VAL A 11 -10.73 26.68 -0.81
CA VAL A 11 -9.30 26.66 -1.19
C VAL A 11 -8.86 27.87 -2.00
N ALA A 12 -9.79 28.52 -2.70
CA ALA A 12 -9.51 29.75 -3.44
C ALA A 12 -10.67 30.74 -3.24
N ALA A 13 -10.32 31.99 -2.93
CA ALA A 13 -11.28 33.08 -2.76
C ALA A 13 -12.15 33.33 -4.01
N GLU A 14 -11.70 32.86 -5.17
CA GLU A 14 -12.31 33.03 -6.50
C GLU A 14 -13.43 32.01 -6.80
N LEU A 15 -13.56 30.92 -6.03
CA LEU A 15 -14.53 29.83 -6.30
C LEU A 15 -15.99 30.16 -5.92
N GLY A 16 -16.26 31.38 -5.45
CA GLY A 16 -17.62 31.88 -5.21
C GLY A 16 -18.42 31.20 -4.08
N GLY A 17 -17.86 30.18 -3.41
CA GLY A 17 -18.57 29.42 -2.38
C GLY A 17 -17.67 28.59 -1.45
N CYS A 18 -18.29 28.08 -0.39
CA CYS A 18 -17.68 27.15 0.56
C CYS A 18 -18.18 25.73 0.28
N THR A 19 -17.25 24.78 0.24
CA THR A 19 -17.51 23.36 0.01
C THR A 19 -17.70 22.65 1.34
N LEU A 20 -18.61 21.67 1.39
CA LEU A 20 -18.80 20.85 2.58
C LEU A 20 -17.54 20.05 2.88
N CYS A 21 -17.14 20.02 4.15
CA CYS A 21 -16.02 19.21 4.61
C CYS A 21 -16.29 17.72 4.44
N ARG A 22 -15.26 16.97 4.05
CA ARG A 22 -15.24 15.51 4.12
C ARG A 22 -15.46 15.05 5.57
N LYS A 23 -16.30 14.03 5.75
CA LYS A 23 -16.49 13.36 7.04
C LYS A 23 -15.72 12.04 7.06
N CYS A 24 -14.96 11.80 8.13
CA CYS A 24 -14.20 10.57 8.32
C CYS A 24 -14.94 9.68 9.33
N GLU A 25 -15.79 8.78 8.83
CA GLU A 25 -16.66 7.92 9.63
C GLU A 25 -16.43 6.43 9.32
N GLY A 26 -16.91 5.54 10.19
CA GLY A 26 -16.81 4.09 9.99
C GLY A 26 -15.37 3.59 10.12
N ARG A 27 -14.75 3.18 9.01
CA ARG A 27 -13.35 2.70 8.97
C ARG A 27 -12.33 3.83 8.84
N PHE A 28 -12.80 5.05 8.64
CA PHE A 28 -11.96 6.22 8.50
C PHE A 28 -11.80 6.94 9.84
N THR A 29 -10.66 7.61 10.00
CA THR A 29 -10.31 8.48 11.11
C THR A 29 -9.73 9.77 10.56
N TYR A 30 -9.85 10.87 11.31
CA TYR A 30 -9.28 12.15 10.89
C TYR A 30 -7.75 12.10 11.02
N LEU A 31 -7.05 12.21 9.88
CA LEU A 31 -5.63 12.55 9.87
C LEU A 31 -5.46 14.05 10.10
N LYS A 32 -6.36 14.84 9.52
CA LYS A 32 -6.45 16.28 9.69
C LYS A 32 -7.91 16.71 9.70
N GLU A 33 -8.27 17.51 10.68
CA GLU A 33 -9.63 18.07 10.77
C GLU A 33 -9.85 19.15 9.71
N CYS A 34 -11.11 19.34 9.34
CA CYS A 34 -11.49 20.39 8.41
C CYS A 34 -11.30 21.78 9.03
N SER A 35 -11.01 22.76 8.18
CA SER A 35 -10.92 24.17 8.56
C SER A 35 -11.59 25.04 7.50
N SER A 36 -11.81 26.32 7.78
CA SER A 36 -12.40 27.25 6.81
C SER A 36 -11.61 27.41 5.49
N LYS A 37 -10.36 26.93 5.43
CA LYS A 37 -9.44 27.08 4.30
C LYS A 37 -8.96 25.76 3.67
N SER A 38 -9.24 24.62 4.31
CA SER A 38 -8.82 23.31 3.81
C SER A 38 -9.78 22.23 4.27
N ASP A 39 -9.98 21.26 3.39
CA ASP A 39 -10.81 20.09 3.67
C ASP A 39 -10.20 19.23 4.79
N ALA A 40 -11.02 18.33 5.34
CA ALA A 40 -10.53 17.25 6.18
C ALA A 40 -9.76 16.21 5.36
N GLU A 41 -8.69 15.68 5.95
CA GLU A 41 -7.94 14.55 5.39
C GLU A 41 -8.23 13.32 6.25
N CYS A 42 -8.72 12.25 5.60
CA CYS A 42 -9.03 11.00 6.27
C CYS A 42 -7.92 9.98 6.08
N THR A 43 -7.69 9.17 7.11
CA THR A 43 -6.89 7.95 7.05
C THR A 43 -7.71 6.76 7.56
N CYS A 44 -7.21 5.55 7.43
CA CYS A 44 -7.88 4.35 7.94
C CYS A 44 -7.56 4.10 9.41
N MET A 45 -8.53 3.53 10.14
CA MET A 45 -8.31 3.06 11.51
C MET A 45 -7.27 1.93 11.57
N GLU A 46 -6.75 1.65 12.75
CA GLU A 46 -5.79 0.56 12.97
C GLU A 46 -6.30 -0.78 12.41
N GLY A 47 -5.41 -1.53 11.74
CA GLY A 47 -5.75 -2.78 11.05
C GLY A 47 -6.26 -2.59 9.62
N TYR A 48 -6.30 -1.36 9.11
CA TYR A 48 -6.63 -1.03 7.73
C TYR A 48 -5.57 -0.10 7.12
N HIS A 49 -5.53 -0.03 5.79
CA HIS A 49 -4.70 0.89 5.04
C HIS A 49 -5.50 1.51 3.89
N CYS A 50 -5.07 2.68 3.45
CA CYS A 50 -5.65 3.36 2.31
C CYS A 50 -5.35 2.58 1.02
N SER A 51 -6.38 2.30 0.23
CA SER A 51 -6.24 1.60 -1.06
C SER A 51 -5.65 2.48 -2.17
N ASP A 52 -5.69 3.80 -1.97
CA ASP A 52 -5.31 4.84 -2.92
C ASP A 52 -4.78 6.09 -2.20
N GLU A 53 -4.15 6.98 -2.94
CA GLU A 53 -3.55 8.22 -2.40
C GLU A 53 -4.57 9.15 -1.72
N GLY A 54 -5.81 9.19 -2.22
CA GLY A 54 -6.90 9.96 -1.63
C GLY A 54 -7.61 9.28 -0.46
N CYS A 55 -7.16 8.08 -0.08
CA CYS A 55 -7.78 7.21 0.90
C CYS A 55 -9.30 7.11 0.71
N SER A 56 -9.75 6.86 -0.51
CA SER A 56 -11.19 6.71 -0.83
C SER A 56 -11.77 5.43 -0.25
N ARG A 57 -10.93 4.42 -0.01
CA ARG A 57 -11.29 3.13 0.58
C ARG A 57 -10.26 2.65 1.60
N CYS A 58 -10.75 1.96 2.63
CA CYS A 58 -9.94 1.26 3.62
C CYS A 58 -9.99 -0.25 3.41
N ASP A 59 -8.88 -0.78 2.90
CA ASP A 59 -8.67 -2.22 2.77
C ASP A 59 -8.00 -2.76 4.03
N ARG A 60 -8.29 -4.02 4.35
CA ARG A 60 -7.76 -4.66 5.56
C ARG A 60 -6.25 -4.83 5.43
N SER A 61 -5.51 -4.47 6.47
CA SER A 61 -4.07 -4.65 6.49
C SER A 61 -3.73 -6.11 6.78
N CYS A 62 -2.95 -6.73 5.91
CA CYS A 62 -2.50 -8.12 6.02
C CYS A 62 -1.00 -8.17 6.31
N GLY A 63 -0.61 -9.10 7.17
CA GLY A 63 0.78 -9.26 7.57
C GLY A 63 1.63 -9.99 6.53
N VAL A 64 2.94 -10.03 6.81
CA VAL A 64 3.90 -10.85 6.06
C VAL A 64 3.44 -12.31 6.04
N GLY A 65 3.45 -12.90 4.86
CA GLY A 65 2.97 -14.24 4.55
C GLY A 65 1.46 -14.39 4.45
N GLN A 66 0.74 -13.27 4.34
CA GLN A 66 -0.66 -13.24 4.01
C GLN A 66 -0.91 -12.34 2.80
N GLU A 67 -2.02 -12.56 2.11
CA GLU A 67 -2.55 -11.66 1.08
C GLU A 67 -3.99 -11.28 1.40
N SER A 68 -4.43 -10.13 0.89
CA SER A 68 -5.82 -9.72 0.99
C SER A 68 -6.68 -10.43 -0.06
N THR A 69 -7.75 -11.06 0.38
CA THR A 69 -8.73 -11.73 -0.48
C THR A 69 -10.14 -11.24 -0.17
N GLY A 70 -11.14 -11.65 -0.96
CA GLY A 70 -12.54 -11.31 -0.69
C GLY A 70 -13.05 -11.77 0.68
N SER A 71 -12.43 -12.78 1.30
CA SER A 71 -12.75 -13.25 2.66
C SER A 71 -11.88 -12.63 3.76
N GLY A 72 -10.99 -11.70 3.41
CA GLY A 72 -10.02 -11.07 4.31
C GLY A 72 -8.60 -11.60 4.11
N CYS A 73 -7.75 -11.43 5.13
CA CYS A 73 -6.36 -11.87 5.06
C CYS A 73 -6.27 -13.39 5.05
N GLN A 74 -5.64 -13.95 4.03
CA GLN A 74 -5.41 -15.39 3.89
C GLN A 74 -3.91 -15.65 3.87
N THR A 75 -3.47 -16.70 4.57
CA THR A 75 -2.07 -17.13 4.51
C THR A 75 -1.71 -17.61 3.11
N CYS A 76 -0.51 -17.29 2.66
CA CYS A 76 -0.01 -17.77 1.37
C CYS A 76 -0.09 -19.29 1.29
N ARG A 77 -0.58 -19.78 0.15
CA ARG A 77 -0.70 -21.21 -0.12
C ARG A 77 0.69 -21.83 -0.23
N TYR A 78 0.75 -23.14 -0.03
CA TYR A 78 2.00 -23.88 -0.25
C TYR A 78 2.50 -23.66 -1.68
N GLY A 79 3.80 -23.37 -1.83
CA GLY A 79 4.39 -22.98 -3.11
C GLY A 79 4.42 -21.46 -3.35
N THR A 80 3.88 -20.64 -2.44
CA THR A 80 3.91 -19.18 -2.53
C THR A 80 4.38 -18.52 -1.24
N PHE A 81 4.86 -17.28 -1.35
CA PHE A 81 5.28 -16.45 -0.24
C PHE A 81 4.89 -14.98 -0.44
N ASN A 82 4.80 -14.24 0.65
CA ASN A 82 4.75 -12.78 0.64
C ASN A 82 5.67 -12.25 1.75
N ASP A 83 6.70 -11.51 1.37
CA ASP A 83 7.72 -10.94 2.27
C ASP A 83 7.40 -9.50 2.71
N GLN A 84 6.29 -8.92 2.23
CA GLN A 84 5.90 -7.54 2.51
C GLN A 84 4.50 -7.45 3.15
N PRO A 85 4.26 -6.54 4.10
CA PRO A 85 2.90 -6.27 4.55
C PRO A 85 2.05 -5.74 3.39
N ASN A 86 0.77 -6.11 3.36
CA ASN A 86 -0.18 -5.74 2.31
C ASN A 86 0.26 -6.15 0.88
N GLY A 87 1.25 -7.01 0.75
CA GLY A 87 1.66 -7.61 -0.52
C GLY A 87 0.73 -8.74 -0.96
N SER A 88 0.99 -9.24 -2.16
CA SER A 88 0.34 -10.43 -2.72
C SER A 88 1.28 -11.63 -2.64
N CYS A 89 0.72 -12.83 -2.53
CA CYS A 89 1.53 -14.04 -2.52
C CYS A 89 2.11 -14.32 -3.92
N LYS A 90 3.43 -14.45 -4.01
CA LYS A 90 4.21 -14.76 -5.20
C LYS A 90 4.69 -16.20 -5.17
N ASN A 91 4.86 -16.84 -6.32
CA ASN A 91 5.39 -18.21 -6.37
C ASN A 91 6.82 -18.26 -5.82
N TRP A 92 7.15 -19.37 -5.15
CA TRP A 92 8.53 -19.64 -4.76
C TRP A 92 9.46 -19.75 -5.97
N THR A 93 10.69 -19.30 -5.80
CA THR A 93 11.78 -19.56 -6.72
C THR A 93 11.98 -21.07 -6.87
N LYS A 94 12.07 -21.53 -8.12
CA LYS A 94 12.28 -22.95 -8.44
C LYS A 94 13.78 -23.24 -8.48
N CYS A 95 14.30 -23.95 -7.48
CA CYS A 95 15.64 -24.53 -7.54
C CYS A 95 15.57 -25.94 -8.16
N SER A 96 16.70 -26.43 -8.69
CA SER A 96 16.88 -27.87 -8.91
C SER A 96 16.81 -28.61 -7.56
N ALA A 97 16.30 -29.85 -7.54
CA ALA A 97 15.99 -30.58 -6.29
C ALA A 97 17.15 -30.64 -5.27
N ASP A 98 18.40 -30.70 -5.75
CA ASP A 98 19.60 -30.78 -4.90
C ASP A 98 20.23 -29.41 -4.56
N GLN A 99 19.63 -28.35 -5.07
CA GLN A 99 20.13 -26.97 -4.97
C GLN A 99 19.34 -26.10 -4.00
N VAL A 100 18.38 -26.63 -3.23
CA VAL A 100 17.71 -25.86 -2.16
C VAL A 100 18.65 -25.75 -0.94
N LEU A 101 18.94 -24.53 -0.50
CA LEU A 101 19.62 -24.23 0.78
C LEU A 101 18.62 -24.06 1.91
N GLU A 102 17.62 -23.19 1.70
CA GLU A 102 16.56 -22.93 2.66
C GLU A 102 15.20 -23.15 1.99
N PRO A 103 14.30 -23.94 2.60
CA PRO A 103 12.97 -24.14 2.07
C PRO A 103 12.15 -22.86 2.16
N GLY A 104 11.30 -22.64 1.16
CA GLY A 104 10.34 -21.55 1.15
C GLY A 104 9.31 -21.70 2.25
N THR A 105 8.78 -20.57 2.70
CA THR A 105 7.67 -20.50 3.67
C THR A 105 6.61 -19.55 3.14
N ALA A 106 5.48 -19.42 3.84
CA ALA A 106 4.52 -18.37 3.51
C ALA A 106 5.14 -16.96 3.57
N LYS A 107 6.20 -16.74 4.37
CA LYS A 107 6.79 -15.42 4.63
C LYS A 107 8.06 -15.13 3.84
N LYS A 108 8.70 -16.16 3.28
CA LYS A 108 10.03 -16.06 2.65
C LYS A 108 10.11 -16.99 1.46
N ASP A 109 10.86 -16.56 0.45
CA ASP A 109 11.16 -17.39 -0.71
C ASP A 109 12.12 -18.54 -0.36
N VAL A 110 12.22 -19.51 -1.28
CA VAL A 110 13.26 -20.54 -1.31
C VAL A 110 14.62 -19.88 -1.62
N ILE A 111 15.67 -20.28 -0.91
CA ILE A 111 17.05 -19.87 -1.22
C ILE A 111 17.76 -21.03 -1.93
N CYS A 112 18.35 -20.78 -3.10
CA CYS A 112 19.12 -21.78 -3.86
C CYS A 112 20.63 -21.71 -3.58
N LYS A 113 21.36 -22.82 -3.73
CA LYS A 113 22.82 -22.97 -3.53
C LYS A 113 23.67 -22.09 -4.44
N HIS A 114 23.16 -21.71 -5.60
CA HIS A 114 23.82 -20.80 -6.53
C HIS A 114 22.81 -19.76 -7.02
N ALA A 115 22.81 -18.59 -6.40
CA ALA A 115 22.27 -17.37 -6.98
C ALA A 115 23.46 -16.52 -7.45
N SER A 116 24.22 -17.05 -8.41
CA SER A 116 25.26 -16.32 -9.13
C SER A 116 25.12 -16.71 -10.59
N ASP A 117 25.13 -15.70 -11.46
CA ASP A 117 25.01 -15.78 -12.92
C ASP A 117 23.58 -15.90 -13.48
N ASP A 118 22.82 -14.79 -13.44
CA ASP A 118 22.68 -13.99 -14.67
C ASP A 118 22.11 -12.57 -14.42
N ASN A 119 22.90 -11.60 -14.90
CA ASN A 119 22.65 -10.17 -15.13
C ASN A 119 22.78 -9.16 -13.96
N PRO A 120 23.99 -8.60 -13.71
CA PRO A 120 24.05 -7.17 -13.44
C PRO A 120 23.60 -6.47 -14.72
N ALA A 121 22.50 -5.71 -14.68
CA ALA A 121 22.22 -4.75 -15.72
C ALA A 121 23.45 -3.82 -15.81
N VAL A 122 24.32 -4.11 -16.77
CA VAL A 122 25.40 -3.23 -17.19
C VAL A 122 24.69 -2.00 -17.73
N VAL A 123 24.55 -1.00 -16.88
CA VAL A 123 24.18 0.35 -17.31
C VAL A 123 25.40 0.89 -18.06
N THR A 124 25.48 0.54 -19.34
CA THR A 124 26.33 1.24 -20.29
C THR A 124 25.70 2.60 -20.54
N THR A 125 26.02 3.60 -19.71
CA THR A 125 25.83 4.99 -20.10
C THR A 125 26.87 5.32 -21.18
N LEU A 126 26.41 5.33 -22.42
CA LEU A 126 27.11 5.96 -23.54
C LEU A 126 27.12 7.49 -23.32
N PRO A 127 28.27 8.18 -23.39
CA PRO A 127 28.29 9.64 -23.40
C PRO A 127 27.87 10.15 -24.79
N THR A 128 26.80 10.94 -24.85
CA THR A 128 26.43 11.69 -26.05
C THR A 128 27.30 12.94 -26.16
N THR A 129 27.80 13.14 -27.39
CA THR A 129 28.67 14.22 -27.87
C THR A 129 28.07 15.61 -27.71
#